data_AF-A0AA37RY14-F1
#
_entry.id   AF-A0AA37RY14-F1
#
_cell.length_a   1.000
_cell.length_b   1.000
_cell.length_c   1.000
_cell.angle_alpha   90.00
_cell.angle_beta   90.00
_cell.angle_gamma   90.00
#
_symmetry.space_group_name_H-M   'P 1'
#
loop_
_entity.id
_entity.type
_entity.pdbx_description
1 polymer ?
#
loop_
_entity_poly.entity_id
_entity_poly.type
_entity_poly.pdbx_seq_one_letter_code
_entity_poly.pdbx_strand_id
1 'polypeptide(L)'
;MQSRCIGCKTCAIACPYGAMNVVAFPVKQEGPSPLFKLNTVKAQALKCDLCNNRAEGPACVEVCPTSAIRVIEPTDMDQLMKQKRQQAATEALSTVTS
;
A
#
# COMPACT_ATOMS: atom_id res chain seq x y z
N MET A 1 11.85 7.03 2.99
CA MET A 1 11.54 7.57 1.64
C MET A 1 11.08 9.02 1.69
N GLN A 2 10.26 9.39 2.68
CA GLN A 2 9.61 10.70 2.76
C GLN A 2 10.55 11.89 3.08
N SER A 3 11.55 11.71 3.95
CA SER A 3 12.44 12.80 4.41
C SER A 3 13.44 13.31 3.37
N ARG A 4 13.73 12.51 2.33
CA ARG A 4 14.67 12.84 1.25
C ARG A 4 13.97 13.25 -0.05
N CYS A 5 12.64 13.37 -0.03
CA CYS A 5 11.88 13.73 -1.22
C CYS A 5 12.13 15.20 -1.59
N ILE A 6 12.55 15.44 -2.83
CA ILE A 6 12.75 16.78 -3.39
C ILE A 6 11.61 17.25 -4.31
N GLY A 7 10.61 16.40 -4.52
CA GLY A 7 9.44 16.75 -5.34
C GLY A 7 9.64 16.68 -6.86
N CYS A 8 10.68 15.99 -7.37
CA CYS A 8 10.95 15.88 -8.82
C CYS A 8 9.93 15.07 -9.63
N LYS A 9 9.04 14.32 -8.96
CA LYS A 9 7.96 13.50 -9.55
C LYS A 9 8.38 12.33 -10.43
N THR A 10 9.67 12.05 -10.62
CA THR A 10 10.14 10.89 -11.42
C THR A 10 9.57 9.56 -10.92
N CYS A 11 9.44 9.38 -9.60
CA CYS A 11 8.83 8.17 -9.02
C CYS A 11 7.35 8.00 -9.39
N ALA A 12 6.59 9.09 -9.55
CA ALA A 12 5.20 9.03 -9.96
C ALA A 12 5.07 8.59 -11.42
N ILE A 13 5.93 9.14 -12.30
CA ILE A 13 5.96 8.79 -13.73
C ILE A 13 6.42 7.34 -13.94
N ALA A 14 7.40 6.89 -13.16
CA ALA A 14 7.93 5.53 -13.26
C ALA A 14 6.98 4.44 -12.74
N CYS A 15 5.92 4.80 -12.00
CA CYS A 15 5.01 3.83 -11.42
C CYS A 15 4.05 3.28 -12.49
N PRO A 16 4.13 1.98 -12.86
CA PRO A 16 3.27 1.43 -13.91
C PRO A 16 1.80 1.36 -13.50
N TYR A 17 1.52 1.40 -12.19
CA TYR A 17 0.17 1.32 -11.64
C TYR A 17 -0.45 2.71 -11.38
N GLY A 18 0.31 3.79 -11.55
CA GLY A 18 -0.16 5.14 -11.17
C GLY A 18 -0.46 5.31 -9.67
N ALA A 19 0.04 4.40 -8.82
CA ALA A 19 -0.29 4.35 -7.39
C ALA A 19 0.62 5.21 -6.50
N MET A 20 1.40 6.12 -7.09
CA MET A 20 2.29 7.04 -6.38
C MET A 20 1.85 8.49 -6.58
N ASN A 21 1.82 9.24 -5.49
CA ASN A 21 1.51 10.67 -5.48
C ASN A 21 2.66 11.48 -4.88
N VAL A 22 2.90 12.70 -5.37
CA VAL A 22 3.85 13.63 -4.78
C VAL A 22 3.10 14.88 -4.36
N VAL A 23 3.04 15.12 -3.05
CA VAL A 23 2.36 16.27 -2.46
C VAL A 23 3.39 17.30 -2.02
N ALA A 24 3.08 18.58 -2.21
CA ALA A 24 3.88 19.70 -1.73
C ALA A 24 3.05 20.49 -0.72
N PHE A 25 3.64 20.83 0.41
CA PHE A 25 2.96 21.55 1.48
C PHE A 25 3.89 22.61 2.10
N PRO A 26 3.33 23.76 2.51
CA PRO A 26 4.10 24.79 3.19
C PRO A 26 4.51 24.31 4.58
N VAL A 27 5.74 24.60 4.97
CA VAL A 27 6.27 24.37 6.32
C VAL A 27 6.88 25.66 6.83
N LYS A 28 6.48 26.03 8.04
CA LYS A 28 7.14 27.08 8.81
C LYS A 28 8.43 26.50 9.36
N GLN A 29 9.56 26.98 8.89
CA GLN A 29 10.83 26.66 9.51
C GLN A 29 11.21 27.76 10.49
N GLU A 30 11.59 27.36 11.70
CA GLU A 30 12.26 28.26 12.62
C GLU A 30 13.60 28.64 11.98
N GLY A 31 13.75 29.91 11.61
CA GLY A 31 15.04 30.41 11.18
C GLY A 31 15.96 30.64 12.38
N PRO A 32 17.19 31.13 12.14
CA PRO A 32 18.19 31.32 13.18
C PRO A 32 17.82 32.36 14.25
N SER A 33 16.72 33.09 14.05
CA SER A 33 16.19 34.09 14.97
C SER A 33 14.66 34.18 14.86
N PRO A 34 13.94 34.55 15.94
CA PRO A 34 12.49 34.76 15.92
C PRO A 34 11.99 35.75 14.85
N LEU A 35 12.86 36.64 14.37
CA LEU A 35 12.58 37.62 13.31
C LEU A 35 12.74 37.05 11.89
N PHE A 36 13.44 35.92 11.73
CA PHE A 36 13.67 35.29 10.44
C PHE A 36 12.80 34.03 10.32
N LYS A 37 11.50 34.20 10.02
CA LYS A 37 10.60 33.08 9.72
C LYS A 37 10.68 32.78 8.23
N LEU A 38 11.25 31.63 7.87
CA LEU A 38 11.32 31.21 6.47
C LEU A 38 10.11 30.34 6.13
N ASN A 39 9.28 30.82 5.20
CA ASN A 39 8.25 30.00 4.58
C ASN A 39 8.92 29.14 3.52
N THR A 40 9.05 27.84 3.79
CA THR A 40 9.59 26.87 2.83
C THR A 40 8.49 25.91 2.40
N VAL A 41 8.67 25.28 1.25
CA VAL A 41 7.78 24.22 0.77
C VAL A 41 8.54 22.91 0.87
N LYS A 42 7.95 21.92 1.55
CA LYS A 42 8.43 20.55 1.54
C LYS A 42 7.58 19.71 0.60
N ALA A 43 8.21 18.73 -0.03
CA ALA A 43 7.54 17.74 -0.86
C ALA A 43 7.63 16.37 -0.21
N GLN A 44 6.64 15.53 -0.46
CA GLN A 44 6.61 14.16 0.03
C GLN A 44 6.02 13.23 -1.04
N ALA A 45 6.72 12.13 -1.31
CA ALA A 45 6.23 11.05 -2.13
C ALA A 45 5.43 10.07 -1.26
N LEU A 46 4.21 9.78 -1.67
CA LEU A 46 3.23 8.93 -1.01
C LEU A 46 2.94 7.71 -1.88
N LYS A 47 2.98 6.54 -1.26
CA LYS A 47 2.55 5.24 -1.78
C LYS A 47 1.91 4.50 -0.60
N CYS A 48 0.99 3.58 -0.87
CA CYS A 48 0.55 2.63 0.16
C CYS A 48 1.78 1.94 0.77
N ASP A 49 1.94 2.09 2.09
CA ASP A 49 2.98 1.50 2.91
C ASP A 49 2.45 0.32 3.75
N LEU A 50 1.27 -0.19 3.39
CA LEU A 50 0.53 -1.20 4.13
C LEU A 50 0.23 -0.82 5.58
N CYS A 51 0.13 0.49 5.86
CA CYS A 51 -0.09 1.02 7.20
C CYS A 51 0.97 0.51 8.20
N ASN A 52 2.23 0.44 7.79
CA ASN A 52 3.32 -0.11 8.61
C ASN A 52 3.50 0.53 10.00
N ASN A 53 3.00 1.75 10.21
CA ASN A 53 3.06 2.46 11.49
C ASN A 53 1.82 2.20 12.38
N ARG A 54 0.91 1.31 11.97
CA ARG A 54 -0.33 1.01 12.66
C ARG A 54 -0.32 -0.44 13.17
N ALA A 55 -0.54 -0.62 14.48
CA ALA A 55 -0.51 -1.94 15.11
C ALA A 55 -1.66 -2.84 14.65
N GLU A 56 -2.82 -2.26 14.34
CA GLU A 56 -4.01 -2.99 13.88
C GLU A 56 -3.94 -3.36 12.38
N GLY A 57 -2.85 -3.01 11.69
CA GLY A 57 -2.65 -3.32 10.27
C GLY A 57 -3.42 -2.39 9.31
N PRO A 58 -3.61 -2.80 8.05
CA PRO A 58 -4.17 -1.93 7.00
C PRO A 58 -5.59 -1.47 7.29
N ALA A 59 -5.77 -0.15 7.44
CA ALA A 59 -7.07 0.46 7.70
C ALA A 59 -8.11 0.14 6.60
N CYS A 60 -7.66 -0.03 5.35
CA CYS A 60 -8.54 -0.39 4.24
C CYS A 60 -9.13 -1.80 4.35
N VAL A 61 -8.45 -2.74 5.02
CA VAL A 61 -8.95 -4.10 5.27
C VAL A 61 -9.99 -4.06 6.38
N GLU A 62 -9.71 -3.36 7.47
CA GLU A 62 -10.60 -3.25 8.63
C GLU A 62 -11.94 -2.58 8.28
N VAL A 63 -11.91 -1.49 7.51
CA VAL A 63 -13.12 -0.72 7.22
C VAL A 63 -14.00 -1.36 6.13
N CYS A 64 -13.51 -2.38 5.42
CA CYS A 64 -14.20 -2.93 4.26
C CYS A 64 -15.40 -3.79 4.68
N PRO A 65 -16.66 -3.34 4.45
CA PRO A 65 -17.83 -4.08 4.92
C PRO A 65 -18.06 -5.39 4.17
N THR A 66 -17.57 -5.48 2.93
CA THR A 66 -17.72 -6.66 2.07
C THR A 66 -16.53 -7.61 2.17
N SER A 67 -15.52 -7.30 2.98
CA SER A 67 -14.28 -8.08 3.08
C SER A 67 -13.59 -8.31 1.71
N ALA A 68 -13.67 -7.32 0.82
CA ALA A 68 -13.12 -7.40 -0.54
C ALA A 68 -11.58 -7.38 -0.56
N ILE A 69 -10.95 -6.82 0.48
CA ILE A 69 -9.50 -6.68 0.58
C ILE A 69 -9.01 -7.55 1.74
N ARG A 70 -7.97 -8.35 1.50
CA ARG A 70 -7.28 -9.14 2.52
C ARG A 70 -5.78 -9.06 2.30
N VAL A 71 -5.02 -9.01 3.40
CA VAL A 71 -3.57 -9.24 3.36
C VAL A 71 -3.34 -10.74 3.40
N ILE A 72 -2.47 -11.23 2.53
CA ILE A 72 -2.10 -12.65 2.45
C ILE A 72 -0.59 -12.76 2.37
N GLU A 73 -0.06 -13.84 2.93
CA GLU A 73 1.32 -14.25 2.71
C GLU A 73 1.44 -15.08 1.44
N PRO A 74 2.63 -15.14 0.80
CA PRO A 74 2.84 -15.99 -0.36
C PRO A 74 2.45 -17.47 -0.13
N THR A 75 2.68 -17.97 1.07
CA THR A 75 2.31 -19.34 1.50
C THR A 75 0.81 -19.58 1.46
N ASP A 76 -0.01 -18.57 1.75
CA ASP A 76 -1.47 -18.69 1.70
C ASP A 76 -1.95 -18.93 0.27
N MET A 77 -1.29 -18.30 -0.70
CA MET A 77 -1.59 -18.48 -2.13
C MET A 77 -1.25 -19.90 -2.60
N ASP A 78 -0.11 -20.43 -2.19
CA ASP A 78 0.29 -21.80 -2.54
C ASP A 78 -0.69 -22.83 -1.97
N GLN A 79 -1.09 -22.64 -0.70
CA GLN A 79 -2.09 -23.48 -0.05
C GLN A 79 -3.45 -23.39 -0.76
N LEU A 80 -3.89 -22.18 -1.09
CA LEU A 80 -5.15 -21.95 -1.80
C LEU A 80 -5.14 -22.61 -3.18
N MET A 81 -4.04 -22.51 -3.93
CA MET A 81 -3.88 -23.20 -5.20
C MET A 81 -3.92 -24.72 -5.05
N LYS A 82 -3.24 -25.27 -4.04
CA LYS A 82 -3.24 -26.71 -3.75
C LYS A 82 -4.65 -27.20 -3.40
N GLN A 83 -5.36 -26.47 -2.54
CA GLN A 83 -6.73 -26.78 -2.17
C GLN A 83 -7.67 -26.76 -3.38
N LYS A 84 -7.58 -25.73 -4.24
CA LYS A 84 -8.37 -25.66 -5.47
C LYS A 84 -8.11 -26.83 -6.42
N ARG A 85 -6.84 -27.25 -6.57
CA ARG A 85 -6.48 -28.44 -7.38
C ARG A 85 -7.07 -29.72 -6.80
N GLN A 86 -7.01 -29.88 -5.47
CA GLN A 86 -7.58 -31.04 -4.80
C GLN A 86 -9.10 -31.07 -4.96
N GLN A 87 -9.79 -29.96 -4.70
CA GLN A 87 -11.24 -29.83 -4.85
C GLN A 87 -11.71 -30.21 -6.25
N ALA A 88 -11.10 -29.64 -7.30
CA ALA A 88 -11.44 -29.97 -8.69
C ALA A 88 -11.23 -31.45 -9.02
N ALA A 89 -10.16 -32.08 -8.48
CA ALA A 89 -9.94 -33.52 -8.66
C ALA A 89 -11.03 -34.35 -7.97
N THR A 90 -11.40 -34.03 -6.73
CA THR A 90 -12.51 -34.70 -6.02
C THR A 90 -13.85 -34.51 -6.70
N GLU A 91 -14.14 -33.31 -7.22
CA GLU A 91 -15.37 -33.04 -7.97
C GLU A 91 -15.43 -33.90 -9.23
N ALA A 92 -14.34 -33.99 -10.00
CA ALA A 92 -14.28 -34.85 -11.18
C ALA A 92 -14.43 -36.35 -10.85
N LEU A 93 -13.97 -36.80 -9.68
CA LEU A 93 -14.21 -38.17 -9.21
C LEU A 93 -15.68 -38.41 -8.85
N SER A 94 -16.35 -37.42 -8.27
CA SER A 94 -17.76 -37.51 -7.87
C SER A 94 -18.72 -37.55 -9.07
N THR A 95 -18.39 -36.90 -10.18
CA THR A 95 -19.21 -36.91 -11.41
C THR A 95 -19.10 -38.21 -12.21
N VAL A 96 -18.03 -38.99 -12.02
CA VAL A 96 -17.82 -40.30 -12.70
C VAL A 96 -18.45 -41.46 -11.93
N THR A 97 -18.76 -41.26 -10.64
CA THR A 97 -19.32 -42.29 -9.75
C THR A 97 -20.82 -42.15 -9.50
N SER A 98 -21.48 -41.15 -10.10
CA SER A 98 -22.94 -41.01 -10.22
C SER A 98 -23.42 -41.44 -11.59
#